data_AF-A0A239YYD8-F1
#
_entry.id   AF-A0A239YYD8-F1
#
_cell.length_a   1.000
_cell.length_b   1.000
_cell.length_c   1.000
_cell.angle_alpha   90.00
_cell.angle_beta   90.00
_cell.angle_gamma   90.00
#
_symmetry.space_group_name_H-M   'P 1'
#
loop_
_entity.id
_entity.type
_entity.pdbx_description
1 polymer ?
#
loop_
_entity_poly.entity_id
_entity_poly.type
_entity_poly.pdbx_seq_one_letter_code
_entity_poly.pdbx_strand_id
1 'polypeptide(L)'
;MFKDMAFYIFGKPLDSFVQLFIFEPFIIGIIAIAIALLTKKSWTVFITIILINLIDNFLVVNYQFSGEGFGTLITQNILFFFQKFFSMFYEIIVAYTIVKLPYVHSKFKIV
;
A
#
# COMPACT_ATOMS: atom_id res chain seq x y z
N MET A 1 2.93 -7.38 -7.01
CA MET A 1 2.39 -6.39 -7.98
C MET A 1 3.30 -5.17 -8.09
N PHE A 2 3.65 -4.53 -6.98
CA PHE A 2 4.47 -3.30 -7.03
C PHE A 2 5.94 -3.54 -7.41
N LYS A 3 6.51 -4.70 -7.09
CA LYS A 3 7.84 -5.12 -7.57
C LYS A 3 7.90 -5.18 -9.09
N ASP A 4 6.87 -5.75 -9.71
CA ASP A 4 6.78 -5.87 -11.15
C ASP A 4 6.57 -4.50 -11.79
N MET A 5 5.70 -3.67 -11.20
CA MET A 5 5.48 -2.29 -11.66
C MET A 5 6.76 -1.44 -11.60
N ALA A 6 7.55 -1.55 -10.53
CA ALA A 6 8.85 -0.90 -10.43
C ALA A 6 9.81 -1.39 -11.51
N PHE A 7 9.86 -2.70 -11.78
CA PHE A 7 10.70 -3.26 -12.84
C PHE A 7 10.32 -2.71 -14.22
N TYR A 8 9.02 -2.60 -14.52
CA TYR A 8 8.56 -2.03 -15.80
C TYR A 8 8.89 -0.54 -15.95
N ILE A 9 8.87 0.24 -14.86
CA ILE A 9 9.16 1.69 -14.89
C ILE A 9 10.67 1.97 -14.95
N PHE A 10 11.46 1.25 -14.16
CA PHE A 10 12.90 1.54 -13.97
C PHE A 10 13.82 0.60 -14.75
N GLY A 11 13.29 -0.44 -15.42
CA GLY A 11 14.05 -1.42 -16.20
C GLY A 11 14.93 -2.36 -15.36
N LYS A 12 14.84 -2.30 -14.03
CA LYS A 12 15.59 -3.13 -13.07
C LYS A 12 14.80 -3.26 -11.76
N PRO A 13 15.03 -4.33 -10.97
CA PRO A 13 14.45 -4.42 -9.64
C PRO A 13 15.00 -3.29 -8.77
N LEU A 14 14.12 -2.66 -7.98
CA LEU A 14 14.52 -1.72 -6.96
C LEU A 14 15.10 -2.47 -5.75
N ASP A 15 16.00 -1.81 -5.04
CA ASP A 15 16.43 -2.29 -3.73
C ASP A 15 15.22 -2.44 -2.80
N SER A 16 15.22 -3.47 -1.94
CA SER A 16 14.09 -3.79 -1.06
C SER A 16 13.69 -2.61 -0.16
N PHE A 17 14.65 -1.79 0.27
CA PHE A 17 14.35 -0.60 1.05
C PHE A 17 13.63 0.45 0.20
N VAL A 18 14.17 0.79 -0.98
CA VAL A 18 13.57 1.79 -1.89
C VAL A 18 12.18 1.36 -2.36
N GLN A 19 12.04 0.07 -2.67
CA GLN A 19 10.79 -0.59 -3.01
C GLN A 19 9.73 -0.36 -1.93
N LEU A 20 10.03 -0.73 -0.68
CA LEU A 20 9.06 -0.74 0.42
C LEU A 20 8.84 0.63 1.07
N PHE A 21 9.81 1.54 1.04
CA PHE A 21 9.74 2.80 1.78
C PHE A 21 9.55 4.04 0.91
N ILE A 22 9.79 3.94 -0.39
CA ILE A 22 9.68 5.07 -1.32
C ILE A 22 8.65 4.76 -2.38
N PHE A 23 8.83 3.69 -3.15
CA PHE A 23 8.01 3.42 -4.33
C PHE A 23 6.59 2.95 -3.98
N GLU A 24 6.48 1.86 -3.21
CA GLU A 24 5.19 1.34 -2.74
C GLU A 24 4.39 2.41 -1.98
N PRO A 25 4.99 3.12 -1.00
CA PRO A 25 4.26 4.13 -0.26
C PRO A 25 3.79 5.32 -1.09
N PHE A 26 4.58 5.72 -2.08
CA PHE A 26 4.21 6.85 -2.93
C PHE A 26 2.99 6.51 -3.79
N ILE A 27 2.98 5.33 -4.42
CA ILE A 27 1.86 4.90 -5.27
C ILE A 27 0.61 4.65 -4.43
N ILE A 28 0.73 3.88 -3.36
CA ILE A 28 -0.39 3.53 -2.48
C ILE A 28 -0.94 4.81 -1.82
N GLY A 29 -0.06 5.71 -1.37
CA GLY A 29 -0.43 6.99 -0.80
C GLY A 29 -1.21 7.88 -1.78
N ILE A 30 -0.78 8.00 -3.03
CA ILE A 30 -1.51 8.77 -4.06
C ILE A 30 -2.90 8.20 -4.28
N ILE A 31 -3.04 6.88 -4.40
CA ILE A 31 -4.33 6.21 -4.60
C ILE A 31 -5.24 6.44 -3.39
N ALA A 32 -4.72 6.33 -2.17
CA ALA A 32 -5.46 6.56 -0.93
C ALA A 32 -5.94 8.01 -0.80
N ILE A 33 -5.08 8.98 -1.12
CA ILE A 33 -5.45 10.40 -1.13
C ILE A 33 -6.54 10.65 -2.18
N ALA A 34 -6.38 10.13 -3.40
CA ALA A 34 -7.37 10.28 -4.46
C ALA A 34 -8.74 9.72 -4.05
N ILE A 35 -8.78 8.52 -3.44
CA ILE A 35 -10.02 7.93 -2.94
C ILE A 35 -10.62 8.80 -1.83
N ALA A 36 -9.82 9.28 -0.87
CA ALA A 36 -10.30 10.15 0.20
C ALA A 36 -10.89 11.48 -0.32
N LEU A 37 -10.32 12.04 -1.39
CA LEU A 37 -10.84 13.23 -2.06
C LEU A 37 -12.18 12.96 -2.77
N LEU A 38 -12.32 11.81 -3.42
CA LEU A 38 -13.56 11.41 -4.10
C LEU A 38 -14.67 11.10 -3.09
N THR A 39 -14.37 10.38 -2.02
CA THR A 39 -15.34 10.01 -0.99
C THR A 39 -15.60 11.12 0.01
N LYS A 40 -14.75 12.17 0.03
CA LYS A 40 -14.75 13.28 1.00
C LYS A 40 -14.69 12.80 2.46
N LYS A 41 -14.02 11.68 2.70
CA LYS A 41 -13.99 10.99 3.99
C LYS A 41 -12.55 10.62 4.30
N SER A 42 -11.97 11.21 5.34
CA SER A 42 -10.56 11.02 5.70
C SER A 42 -10.25 9.60 6.19
N TRP A 43 -11.22 8.90 6.77
CA TRP A 43 -11.04 7.52 7.24
C TRP A 43 -10.89 6.50 6.09
N THR A 44 -11.28 6.85 4.86
CA THR A 44 -11.11 5.93 3.72
C THR A 44 -9.64 5.72 3.37
N VAL A 45 -8.75 6.65 3.75
CA VAL A 45 -7.29 6.48 3.65
C VAL A 45 -6.85 5.17 4.32
N PHE A 46 -7.28 4.91 5.55
CA PHE A 46 -6.91 3.70 6.29
C PHE A 46 -7.38 2.44 5.57
N ILE A 47 -8.64 2.42 5.14
CA ILE A 47 -9.22 1.25 4.48
C ILE A 47 -8.54 0.99 3.14
N THR A 48 -8.35 2.02 2.33
CA THR A 48 -7.70 1.89 1.03
C THR A 48 -6.29 1.33 1.18
N ILE A 49 -5.49 1.87 2.11
CA ILE A 49 -4.11 1.44 2.29
C ILE A 49 -4.05 -0.01 2.79
N ILE A 50 -4.86 -0.36 3.79
CA ILE A 50 -4.93 -1.73 4.33
C ILE A 50 -5.35 -2.72 3.23
N LEU A 51 -6.41 -2.40 2.47
CA LEU A 51 -6.90 -3.29 1.43
C LEU A 51 -5.88 -3.48 0.30
N ILE A 52 -5.24 -2.41 -0.16
CA ILE A 52 -4.23 -2.52 -1.23
C ILE A 52 -3.04 -3.37 -0.76
N ASN A 53 -2.56 -3.17 0.47
CA ASN A 53 -1.46 -3.97 1.03
C ASN A 53 -1.85 -5.45 1.20
N LEU A 54 -3.07 -5.74 1.66
CA LEU A 54 -3.57 -7.11 1.76
C LEU A 54 -3.69 -7.78 0.40
N ILE A 55 -4.21 -7.08 -0.61
CA ILE A 55 -4.35 -7.60 -1.97
C ILE A 55 -2.96 -7.86 -2.58
N ASP A 56 -2.02 -6.92 -2.49
CA ASP A 56 -0.68 -7.13 -3.04
C ASP A 56 0.03 -8.29 -2.35
N ASN A 57 -0.05 -8.38 -1.02
CA ASN A 57 0.51 -9.50 -0.27
C ASN A 57 -0.10 -10.84 -0.73
N PHE A 58 -1.43 -10.92 -0.80
CA PHE A 58 -2.12 -12.12 -1.24
C PHE A 58 -1.71 -12.53 -2.66
N LEU A 59 -1.62 -11.59 -3.59
CA LEU A 59 -1.20 -11.85 -4.96
C LEU A 59 0.24 -12.35 -5.03
N VAL A 60 1.16 -11.72 -4.29
CA VAL A 60 2.58 -12.11 -4.27
C VAL A 60 2.75 -13.50 -3.68
N VAL A 61 2.09 -13.79 -2.55
CA VAL A 61 2.21 -15.10 -1.89
C VAL A 61 1.59 -16.21 -2.74
N ASN A 62 0.43 -15.98 -3.35
CA ASN A 62 -0.15 -16.96 -4.27
C ASN A 62 0.73 -17.17 -5.51
N TYR A 63 1.29 -16.11 -6.07
CA TYR A 63 2.18 -16.23 -7.22
C TYR A 63 3.45 -17.04 -6.90
N GLN A 64 4.06 -16.81 -5.74
CA GLN A 64 5.32 -17.46 -5.37
C GLN A 64 5.14 -18.88 -4.80
N PHE A 65 4.05 -19.14 -4.06
CA PHE A 65 3.87 -20.36 -3.27
C PHE A 65 2.61 -21.17 -3.64
N SER A 66 1.95 -20.88 -4.76
CA SER A 66 0.72 -21.60 -5.19
C SER A 66 0.91 -23.11 -5.30
N GLY A 67 2.12 -23.58 -5.61
CA GLY A 67 2.43 -25.01 -5.71
C GLY A 67 2.74 -25.71 -4.37
N GLU A 68 2.87 -24.95 -3.27
CA GLU A 68 3.41 -25.46 -1.99
C GLU A 68 2.33 -25.81 -0.95
N GLY A 69 1.06 -25.78 -1.37
CA GLY A 69 -0.09 -26.16 -0.54
C GLY A 69 -0.65 -25.03 0.34
N PHE A 70 -1.89 -25.22 0.81
CA PHE A 70 -2.65 -24.18 1.51
C PHE A 70 -2.04 -23.73 2.84
N GLY A 71 -1.39 -24.65 3.57
CA GLY A 71 -0.70 -24.32 4.83
C GLY A 71 0.42 -23.31 4.62
N THR A 72 1.25 -23.51 3.60
CA THR A 72 2.35 -22.60 3.24
C THR A 72 1.83 -21.24 2.81
N LEU A 73 0.74 -21.19 2.02
CA LEU A 73 0.11 -19.94 1.61
C LEU A 73 -0.33 -19.09 2.82
N ILE A 74 -0.92 -19.71 3.85
CA ILE A 74 -1.34 -18.99 5.05
C ILE A 74 -0.11 -18.46 5.81
N THR A 75 0.87 -19.31 6.09
CA THR A 75 2.06 -18.92 6.86
C THR A 75 2.83 -17.79 6.15
N GLN A 76 3.01 -17.88 4.84
CA GLN A 76 3.69 -16.84 4.07
C GLN A 76 2.89 -15.54 4.02
N ASN A 77 1.56 -15.59 3.89
CA ASN A 77 0.74 -14.37 3.97
C ASN A 77 0.91 -13.63 5.30
N ILE A 78 0.95 -14.36 6.41
CA ILE A 78 1.17 -13.75 7.73
C ILE A 78 2.56 -13.11 7.80
N LEU A 79 3.61 -13.84 7.39
CA LEU A 79 4.99 -13.34 7.43
C LEU A 79 5.17 -12.08 6.59
N PHE A 80 4.71 -12.10 5.33
CA PHE A 80 4.82 -10.95 4.43
C PHE A 80 3.98 -9.76 4.92
N PHE A 81 2.83 -10.00 5.55
CA PHE A 81 2.04 -8.92 6.15
C PHE A 81 2.83 -8.19 7.25
N PHE A 82 3.49 -8.93 8.14
CA PHE A 82 4.33 -8.34 9.19
C PHE A 82 5.58 -7.65 8.64
N GLN A 83 6.18 -8.16 7.56
CA GLN A 83 7.29 -7.49 6.89
C GLN A 83 6.87 -6.13 6.31
N LYS A 84 5.67 -6.04 5.75
CA LYS A 84 5.13 -4.79 5.19
C LYS A 84 4.46 -3.89 6.23
N PHE A 85 4.23 -4.37 7.45
CA PHE A 85 3.47 -3.64 8.47
C PHE A 85 4.01 -2.24 8.74
N PHE A 86 5.34 -2.10 8.86
CA PHE A 86 5.96 -0.81 9.16
C PHE A 86 5.86 0.17 7.98
N SER A 87 6.02 -0.31 6.74
CA SER A 87 5.81 0.49 5.53
C SER A 87 4.34 0.94 5.39
N MET A 88 3.40 0.01 5.58
CA MET A 88 1.97 0.31 5.56
C MET A 88 1.56 1.34 6.64
N PHE A 89 2.16 1.27 7.83
CA PHE A 89 1.93 2.28 8.87
C PHE A 89 2.44 3.66 8.45
N TYR A 90 3.62 3.72 7.84
CA TYR A 90 4.18 4.95 7.28
C TYR A 90 3.28 5.54 6.18
N GLU A 91 2.77 4.71 5.27
CA GLU A 91 1.80 5.09 4.24
C GLU A 91 0.57 5.77 4.83
N ILE A 92 -0.01 5.16 5.86
CA ILE A 92 -1.19 5.67 6.56
C ILE A 92 -0.90 7.05 7.15
N ILE A 93 0.21 7.19 7.88
CA ILE A 93 0.56 8.47 8.50
C ILE A 93 0.70 9.55 7.43
N VAL A 94 1.50 9.30 6.40
CA VAL A 94 1.79 10.29 5.36
C VAL A 94 0.52 10.70 4.61
N ALA A 95 -0.26 9.73 4.13
CA ALA A 95 -1.48 10.01 3.37
C ALA A 95 -2.55 10.69 4.23
N TYR A 96 -2.71 10.26 5.49
CA TYR A 96 -3.68 10.85 6.40
C TYR A 96 -3.31 12.29 6.77
N THR A 97 -2.03 12.56 7.05
CA THR A 97 -1.54 13.92 7.30
C THR A 97 -1.84 14.83 6.12
N ILE A 98 -1.58 14.39 4.88
CA ILE A 98 -1.86 15.17 3.67
C ILE A 98 -3.35 15.50 3.55
N VAL A 99 -4.22 14.50 3.76
CA VAL A 99 -5.68 14.67 3.66
C VAL A 99 -6.23 15.59 4.75
N LYS A 100 -5.61 15.61 5.93
CA LYS A 100 -5.97 16.50 7.05
C LYS A 100 -5.30 17.88 7.02
N LEU A 101 -4.45 18.17 6.03
CA LEU A 101 -3.88 19.52 5.88
C LEU A 101 -5.01 20.56 5.75
N PRO A 102 -4.90 21.74 6.41
CA PRO A 102 -5.95 22.75 6.40
C PRO A 102 -6.41 23.16 5.00
N TYR A 103 -5.46 23.26 4.07
CA TYR A 103 -5.74 23.56 2.66
C TYR A 103 -6.61 22.48 1.99
N VAL A 104 -6.25 21.21 2.17
CA VAL A 104 -6.93 20.07 1.54
C VAL A 104 -8.31 19.87 2.18
N HIS A 105 -8.37 19.94 3.51
CA HIS A 105 -9.62 19.83 4.27
C HIS A 105 -10.62 20.93 3.90
N SER A 106 -10.17 22.20 3.82
CA SER A 106 -11.04 23.33 3.47
C SER A 106 -11.49 23.30 2.00
N LYS A 107 -10.57 23.00 1.07
CA LYS A 107 -10.85 23.01 -0.37
C LYS A 107 -11.78 21.88 -0.80
N PHE A 108 -11.58 20.68 -0.26
CA PHE A 108 -12.32 19.48 -0.67
C PHE A 108 -13.44 19.08 0.29
N LYS A 109 -13.61 19.81 1.41
CA LYS A 109 -14.64 19.56 2.44
C LYS A 109 -14.62 18.11 2.95
N ILE A 110 -13.42 17.61 3.20
CA ILE A 110 -13.20 16.22 3.64
C ILE A 110 -13.58 16.11 5.11
N VAL A 111 -14.35 15.10 5.50
CA VAL A 111 -14.72 14.83 6.90
C VAL A 111 -13.71 13.88 7.54
#